data_AF-B8MLG1-F1
#
_entry.id   AF-B8MLG1-F1
#
_cell.length_a   1.000
_cell.length_b   1.000
_cell.length_c   1.000
_cell.angle_alpha   90.00
_cell.angle_beta   90.00
_cell.angle_gamma   90.00
#
_symmetry.space_group_name_H-M   'P 1'
#
loop_
_entity.id
_entity.type
_entity.pdbx_description
1 polymer ?
#
loop_
_entity_poly.entity_id
_entity_poly.type
_entity_poly.pdbx_seq_one_letter_code
_entity_poly.pdbx_strand_id
1 'polypeptide(L)'
;MCFNLEAVLYLEQWLDAGEFIRAVSAIDSDNTRSIMADMILTSEKMPNDYVIRILQELCDSAKGINNNHPSFIRCIFDLCVHHRRSDIHLCEAILDQAQTTAQDMIFTGDNYPDEEIEYLSTKAFNFAVDLYLSNNQPDDQRRVRKAIDLSRSMRDDCGHLTLELQIKYEKWLTYSMDSE
;
A
#
# COMPACT_ATOMS: atom_id res chain seq x y z
N MET A 1 -1.18 26.40 0.60
CA MET A 1 -1.68 25.25 -0.18
C MET A 1 -2.41 24.27 0.72
N CYS A 2 -1.82 23.80 1.84
CA CYS A 2 -2.55 22.98 2.82
C CYS A 2 -3.84 23.62 3.37
N PHE A 3 -3.85 24.94 3.62
CA PHE A 3 -5.07 25.66 4.04
C PHE A 3 -6.23 25.52 3.05
N ASN A 4 -5.94 25.48 1.75
CA ASN A 4 -6.99 25.33 0.73
C ASN A 4 -7.51 23.88 0.71
N LEU A 5 -6.63 22.89 0.88
CA LEU A 5 -7.05 21.49 1.04
C LEU A 5 -7.92 21.33 2.28
N GLU A 6 -7.52 21.91 3.42
CA GLU A 6 -8.29 21.89 4.66
C GLU A 6 -9.69 22.48 4.47
N ALA A 7 -9.81 23.60 3.73
CA ALA A 7 -11.11 24.17 3.39
C ALA A 7 -11.96 23.24 2.50
N VAL A 8 -11.37 22.62 1.48
CA VAL A 8 -12.05 21.63 0.62
C VAL A 8 -12.53 20.43 1.44
N LEU A 9 -11.70 19.93 2.36
CA LEU A 9 -12.06 18.83 3.26
C LEU A 9 -13.16 19.24 4.25
N TYR A 10 -13.07 20.44 4.83
CA TYR A 10 -14.07 20.96 5.77
C TYR A 10 -15.43 21.17 5.11
N LEU A 11 -15.44 21.64 3.86
CA LEU A 11 -16.65 21.83 3.04
C LEU A 11 -17.17 20.53 2.41
N GLU A 12 -16.51 19.40 2.68
CA GLU A 12 -16.91 18.07 2.22
C GLU A 12 -16.89 17.92 0.67
N GLN A 13 -16.01 18.69 0.02
CA GLN A 13 -15.83 18.72 -1.44
C GLN A 13 -14.85 17.64 -1.90
N TRP A 14 -15.17 16.37 -1.63
CA TRP A 14 -14.25 15.23 -1.83
C TRP A 14 -13.83 14.98 -3.29
N LEU A 15 -14.69 15.33 -4.25
CA LEU A 15 -14.36 15.22 -5.68
C LEU A 15 -13.31 16.24 -6.08
N ASP A 16 -13.43 17.46 -5.57
CA ASP A 16 -12.54 18.58 -5.88
C ASP A 16 -11.17 18.42 -5.19
N ALA A 17 -11.11 17.67 -4.09
CA ALA A 17 -9.85 17.37 -3.38
C ALA A 17 -8.82 16.63 -4.26
N GLY A 18 -9.26 15.70 -5.09
CA GLY A 18 -8.36 14.98 -6.01
C GLY A 18 -7.80 15.89 -7.10
N GLU A 19 -8.65 16.74 -7.69
CA GLU A 19 -8.22 17.73 -8.68
C GLU A 19 -7.25 18.75 -8.07
N PHE A 20 -7.52 19.18 -6.84
CA PHE A 20 -6.64 20.08 -6.09
C PHE A 20 -5.25 19.47 -5.88
N ILE A 21 -5.17 18.21 -5.41
CA ILE A 21 -3.89 17.53 -5.19
C ILE A 21 -3.09 17.46 -6.48
N ARG A 22 -3.72 17.07 -7.59
CA ARG A 22 -3.05 16.97 -8.89
C ARG A 22 -2.56 18.32 -9.42
N ALA A 23 -3.28 19.40 -9.13
CA ALA A 23 -2.89 20.74 -9.54
C ALA A 23 -1.67 21.25 -8.74
N VAL A 24 -1.55 20.82 -7.49
CA VAL A 24 -0.58 21.37 -6.53
C VAL A 24 0.69 20.51 -6.42
N SER A 25 0.60 19.22 -6.72
CA SER A 25 1.69 18.26 -6.64
C SER A 25 2.92 18.59 -7.49
N ALA A 26 2.77 19.36 -8.57
CA ALA A 26 3.87 19.78 -9.43
C ALA A 26 4.79 20.85 -8.79
N ILE A 27 4.35 21.45 -7.68
CA ILE A 27 4.99 22.64 -7.08
C ILE A 27 5.49 22.34 -5.67
N ASP A 28 5.01 21.27 -5.04
CA ASP A 28 5.08 21.10 -3.60
C ASP A 28 6.23 20.21 -3.10
N SER A 29 6.74 20.60 -1.94
CA SER A 29 7.80 19.88 -1.21
C SER A 29 7.28 18.61 -0.56
N ASP A 30 8.22 17.74 -0.21
CA ASP A 30 7.98 16.49 0.52
C ASP A 30 7.15 16.67 1.80
N ASN A 31 7.55 17.64 2.62
CA ASN A 31 6.86 17.99 3.86
C ASN A 31 5.40 18.41 3.62
N THR A 32 5.14 19.07 2.50
CA THR A 32 3.78 19.52 2.16
C THR A 32 2.88 18.33 1.85
N ARG A 33 3.40 17.33 1.13
CA ARG A 33 2.67 16.08 0.86
C ARG A 33 2.38 15.30 2.14
N SER A 34 3.33 15.22 3.08
CA SER A 34 3.10 14.58 4.38
C SER A 34 1.98 15.27 5.18
N ILE A 35 1.94 16.61 5.20
CA ILE A 35 0.86 17.36 5.84
C ILE A 35 -0.49 17.10 5.16
N MET A 36 -0.51 17.06 3.81
CA MET A 36 -1.74 16.75 3.08
C MET A 36 -2.24 15.33 3.38
N ALA A 37 -1.34 14.35 3.39
CA ALA A 37 -1.66 12.96 3.74
C ALA A 37 -2.24 12.87 5.17
N ASP A 38 -1.65 13.57 6.14
CA ASP A 38 -2.16 13.64 7.52
C ASP A 38 -3.56 14.24 7.57
N MET A 39 -3.83 15.36 6.89
CA MET A 39 -5.16 15.96 6.80
C MET A 39 -6.20 15.00 6.18
N ILE A 40 -5.81 14.26 5.15
CA ILE A 40 -6.66 13.27 4.46
C ILE A 40 -6.98 12.10 5.39
N LEU A 41 -5.96 11.55 6.07
CA LEU A 41 -6.09 10.38 6.96
C LEU A 41 -6.84 10.70 8.26
N THR A 42 -6.75 11.94 8.75
CA THR A 42 -7.39 12.38 9.99
C THR A 42 -8.79 12.98 9.77
N SER A 43 -9.26 13.05 8.52
CA SER A 43 -10.59 13.58 8.22
C SER A 43 -11.69 12.58 8.62
N GLU A 44 -12.29 12.79 9.80
CA GLU A 44 -13.30 11.91 10.38
C GLU A 44 -14.55 11.71 9.51
N LYS A 45 -14.89 12.71 8.70
CA LYS A 45 -16.11 12.72 7.89
C LYS A 45 -15.95 12.09 6.51
N MET A 46 -14.71 11.93 6.04
CA MET A 46 -14.46 11.50 4.69
C MET A 46 -14.66 9.99 4.55
N PRO A 47 -15.50 9.51 3.61
CA PRO A 47 -15.64 8.08 3.39
C PRO A 47 -14.32 7.48 2.91
N ASN A 48 -13.99 6.26 3.37
CA ASN A 48 -12.72 5.58 3.05
C ASN A 48 -12.42 5.48 1.55
N ASP A 49 -13.46 5.38 0.72
CA ASP A 49 -13.35 5.36 -0.75
C ASP A 49 -12.68 6.63 -1.30
N TYR A 50 -13.03 7.78 -0.74
CA TYR A 50 -12.43 9.05 -1.08
C TYR A 50 -11.03 9.16 -0.47
N VAL A 51 -10.82 8.72 0.77
CA VAL A 51 -9.49 8.69 1.41
C VAL A 51 -8.50 7.92 0.53
N ILE A 52 -8.83 6.69 0.16
CA ILE A 52 -7.99 5.82 -0.68
C ILE A 52 -7.69 6.50 -2.01
N ARG A 53 -8.72 6.98 -2.72
CA ARG A 53 -8.57 7.60 -4.04
C ARG A 53 -7.68 8.85 -3.99
N ILE A 54 -7.89 9.70 -3.00
CA ILE A 54 -7.16 10.96 -2.85
C ILE A 54 -5.70 10.70 -2.43
N LEU A 55 -5.45 9.71 -1.55
CA LEU A 55 -4.09 9.29 -1.22
C LEU A 55 -3.36 8.64 -2.41
N GLN A 56 -4.08 7.90 -3.25
CA GLN A 56 -3.53 7.35 -4.49
C GLN A 56 -3.10 8.47 -5.45
N GLU A 57 -3.94 9.49 -5.66
CA GLU A 57 -3.58 10.68 -6.45
C GLU A 57 -2.33 11.36 -5.87
N LEU A 58 -2.27 11.52 -4.55
CA LEU A 58 -1.11 12.09 -3.87
C LEU A 58 0.15 11.25 -4.10
N CYS A 59 0.05 9.93 -4.01
CA CYS A 59 1.15 9.00 -4.24
C CYS A 59 1.62 9.01 -5.71
N ASP A 60 0.69 8.97 -6.67
CA ASP A 60 0.99 8.99 -8.10
C ASP A 60 1.64 10.30 -8.53
N SER A 61 1.21 11.41 -7.92
CA SER A 61 1.76 12.72 -8.19
C SER A 61 3.22 12.87 -7.73
N ALA A 62 3.67 12.05 -6.78
CA ALA A 62 5.01 12.07 -6.23
C ALA A 62 6.03 11.29 -7.09
N LYS A 63 5.56 10.39 -7.97
CA LYS A 63 6.40 9.53 -8.82
C LYS A 63 7.33 10.29 -9.76
N GLY A 64 7.01 11.54 -10.11
CA GLY A 64 7.83 12.37 -11.02
C GLY A 64 9.00 13.10 -10.36
N ILE A 65 9.10 13.13 -9.03
CA ILE A 65 10.00 14.03 -8.28
C ILE A 65 11.04 13.27 -7.45
N ASN A 66 11.22 11.95 -7.64
CA ASN A 66 12.06 11.08 -6.79
C ASN A 66 11.66 11.06 -5.30
N ASN A 67 10.43 11.46 -4.99
CA ASN A 67 9.94 11.52 -3.62
C ASN A 67 8.81 10.52 -3.40
N ASN A 68 9.05 9.27 -3.75
CA ASN A 68 8.13 8.20 -3.43
C ASN A 68 8.08 8.04 -1.91
N HIS A 69 6.87 8.01 -1.35
CA HIS A 69 6.63 7.82 0.09
C HIS A 69 6.08 6.42 0.36
N PRO A 70 6.95 5.45 0.69
CA PRO A 70 6.57 4.10 1.13
C PRO A 70 5.46 4.09 2.19
N SER A 71 5.49 5.05 3.12
CA SER A 71 4.48 5.20 4.16
C SER A 71 3.07 5.46 3.60
N PHE A 72 2.93 6.15 2.47
CA PHE A 72 1.61 6.36 1.84
C PHE A 72 1.08 5.05 1.27
N ILE A 73 1.94 4.27 0.61
CA ILE A 73 1.60 2.93 0.11
C ILE A 73 1.14 2.05 1.27
N ARG A 74 1.84 2.09 2.42
CA ARG A 74 1.41 1.41 3.65
C ARG A 74 0.01 1.84 4.09
N CYS A 75 -0.23 3.15 4.23
CA CYS A 75 -1.53 3.67 4.68
C CYS A 75 -2.67 3.25 3.74
N ILE A 76 -2.44 3.33 2.42
CA ILE A 76 -3.46 2.92 1.44
C ILE A 76 -3.71 1.40 1.55
N PHE A 77 -2.67 0.59 1.65
CA PHE A 77 -2.81 -0.86 1.80
C PHE A 77 -3.62 -1.23 3.05
N ASP A 78 -3.35 -0.58 4.18
CA ASP A 78 -4.10 -0.77 5.42
C ASP A 78 -5.57 -0.43 5.25
N LEU A 79 -5.88 0.70 4.63
CA LEU A 79 -7.26 1.09 4.35
C LEU A 79 -7.96 0.06 3.46
N CYS A 80 -7.29 -0.45 2.43
CA CYS A 80 -7.85 -1.46 1.54
C CYS A 80 -8.14 -2.77 2.28
N VAL A 81 -7.17 -3.28 3.07
CA VAL A 81 -7.33 -4.52 3.84
C VAL A 81 -8.47 -4.41 4.87
N HIS A 82 -8.60 -3.27 5.54
CA HIS A 82 -9.58 -3.09 6.63
C HIS A 82 -10.98 -2.73 6.13
N HIS A 83 -11.09 -1.88 5.11
CA HIS A 83 -12.37 -1.28 4.71
C HIS A 83 -12.88 -1.77 3.36
N ARG A 84 -12.02 -2.38 2.55
CA ARG A 84 -12.35 -2.89 1.22
C ARG A 84 -11.87 -4.33 1.03
N ARG A 85 -12.07 -5.18 2.03
CA ARG A 85 -11.70 -6.61 1.97
C ARG A 85 -12.35 -7.36 0.79
N SER A 86 -13.47 -6.88 0.27
CA SER A 86 -14.12 -7.41 -0.94
C SER A 86 -13.46 -6.93 -2.25
N ASP A 87 -12.73 -5.82 -2.24
CA ASP A 87 -12.02 -5.26 -3.40
C ASP A 87 -10.57 -5.74 -3.42
N ILE A 88 -10.43 -7.05 -3.59
CA ILE A 88 -9.14 -7.74 -3.50
C ILE A 88 -8.17 -7.26 -4.60
N HIS A 89 -8.70 -6.88 -5.77
CA HIS A 89 -7.91 -6.35 -6.88
C HIS A 89 -7.22 -5.05 -6.53
N LEU A 90 -7.88 -4.18 -5.76
CA LEU A 90 -7.27 -2.94 -5.29
C LEU A 90 -6.11 -3.23 -4.32
N CYS A 91 -6.30 -4.14 -3.34
CA CYS A 91 -5.20 -4.55 -2.46
C CYS A 91 -3.98 -5.07 -3.23
N GLU A 92 -4.22 -5.90 -4.25
CA GLU A 92 -3.16 -6.43 -5.10
C GLU A 92 -2.46 -5.35 -5.93
N ALA A 93 -3.21 -4.37 -6.46
CA ALA A 93 -2.65 -3.26 -7.22
C ALA A 93 -1.72 -2.38 -6.37
N ILE A 94 -2.06 -2.18 -5.10
CA ILE A 94 -1.21 -1.43 -4.15
C ILE A 94 0.08 -2.20 -3.85
N LEU A 95 0.03 -3.53 -3.73
CA LEU A 95 1.24 -4.35 -3.56
C LEU A 95 2.13 -4.33 -4.81
N ASP A 96 1.53 -4.38 -6.00
CA ASP A 96 2.27 -4.22 -7.25
C ASP A 96 2.95 -2.85 -7.33
N GLN A 97 2.24 -1.79 -6.89
CA GLN A 97 2.82 -0.46 -6.78
C GLN A 97 4.01 -0.41 -5.80
N ALA A 98 3.91 -1.09 -4.65
CA ALA A 98 5.02 -1.20 -3.70
C ALA A 98 6.24 -1.86 -4.34
N GLN A 99 6.02 -2.95 -5.07
CA GLN A 99 7.09 -3.70 -5.75
C GLN A 99 7.75 -2.86 -6.86
N THR A 100 6.96 -2.21 -7.71
CA THR A 100 7.49 -1.30 -8.75
C THR A 100 8.27 -0.16 -8.11
N THR A 101 7.75 0.44 -7.03
CA THR A 101 8.43 1.52 -6.31
C THR A 101 9.77 1.06 -5.72
N ALA A 102 9.82 -0.14 -5.13
CA ALA A 102 11.06 -0.70 -4.60
C ALA A 102 12.08 -0.96 -5.70
N GLN A 103 11.64 -1.46 -6.87
CA GLN A 103 12.51 -1.66 -8.03
C GLN A 103 13.03 -0.33 -8.58
N ASP A 104 12.17 0.68 -8.72
CA ASP A 104 12.54 2.01 -9.23
C ASP A 104 13.57 2.69 -8.32
N MET A 105 13.40 2.60 -7.00
CA MET A 105 14.36 3.16 -6.04
C MET A 105 15.75 2.53 -6.17
N ILE A 106 15.84 1.22 -6.42
CA ILE A 106 17.11 0.54 -6.67
C ILE A 106 17.83 1.15 -7.89
N PHE A 107 17.08 1.52 -8.94
CA PHE A 107 17.65 2.15 -10.14
C PHE A 107 18.09 3.60 -9.89
N THR A 108 17.41 4.34 -9.00
CA THR A 108 17.78 5.74 -8.67
C THR A 108 18.88 5.84 -7.63
N GLY A 109 19.27 4.73 -7.00
CA GLY A 109 20.28 4.70 -5.93
C GLY A 109 19.70 5.00 -4.53
N ASP A 110 18.38 5.13 -4.43
CA ASP A 110 17.65 5.20 -3.18
C ASP A 110 17.25 3.78 -2.71
N ASN A 111 16.73 3.66 -1.50
CA ASN A 111 16.24 2.39 -0.98
C ASN A 111 14.82 2.55 -0.46
N TYR A 112 13.98 1.58 -0.78
CA TYR A 112 12.71 1.40 -0.10
C TYR A 112 13.03 0.91 1.32
N PRO A 113 12.49 1.55 2.39
CA PRO A 113 12.82 1.18 3.76
C PRO A 113 12.43 -0.27 4.04
N ASP A 114 13.36 -1.03 4.63
CA ASP A 114 13.15 -2.45 4.91
C ASP A 114 11.97 -2.67 5.87
N GLU A 115 11.71 -1.75 6.82
CA GLU A 115 10.55 -1.83 7.73
C GLU A 115 9.20 -1.68 6.99
N GLU A 116 9.20 -0.97 5.87
CA GLU A 116 8.02 -0.82 5.00
C GLU A 116 7.78 -2.09 4.20
N ILE A 117 8.85 -2.70 3.67
CA ILE A 117 8.77 -4.00 2.96
C ILE A 117 8.35 -5.11 3.93
N GLU A 118 8.95 -5.17 5.11
CA GLU A 118 8.63 -6.18 6.12
C GLU A 118 7.16 -6.11 6.51
N TYR A 119 6.68 -4.90 6.81
CA TYR A 119 5.28 -4.66 7.15
C TYR A 119 4.33 -5.09 6.02
N LEU A 120 4.55 -4.58 4.80
CA LEU A 120 3.68 -4.85 3.66
C LEU A 120 3.67 -6.35 3.31
N SER A 121 4.83 -6.98 3.27
CA SER A 121 4.96 -8.41 2.96
C SER A 121 4.26 -9.27 4.02
N THR A 122 4.51 -9.00 5.30
CA THR A 122 3.89 -9.74 6.40
C THR A 122 2.37 -9.55 6.42
N LYS A 123 1.90 -8.31 6.27
CA LYS A 123 0.46 -8.01 6.30
C LYS A 123 -0.26 -8.58 5.08
N ALA A 124 0.35 -8.52 3.90
CA ALA A 124 -0.18 -9.15 2.69
C ALA A 124 -0.25 -10.68 2.80
N PHE A 125 0.78 -11.31 3.36
CA PHE A 125 0.78 -12.75 3.61
C PHE A 125 -0.38 -13.14 4.54
N ASN A 126 -0.50 -12.45 5.67
CA ASN A 126 -1.57 -12.73 6.65
C ASN A 126 -2.96 -12.48 6.04
N PHE A 127 -3.10 -11.40 5.27
CA PHE A 127 -4.35 -11.10 4.58
C PHE A 127 -4.74 -12.21 3.58
N ALA A 128 -3.78 -12.76 2.83
CA ALA A 128 -4.03 -13.88 1.93
C ALA A 128 -4.47 -15.15 2.68
N VAL A 129 -3.86 -15.44 3.84
CA VAL A 129 -4.28 -16.54 4.72
C VAL A 129 -5.70 -16.30 5.26
N ASP A 130 -6.02 -15.08 5.68
CA ASP A 130 -7.35 -14.74 6.17
C ASP A 130 -8.43 -14.89 5.07
N LEU A 131 -8.10 -14.58 3.81
CA LEU A 131 -8.98 -14.80 2.65
C LEU A 131 -9.21 -16.29 2.39
N TYR A 132 -8.16 -17.10 2.46
CA TYR A 132 -8.26 -18.56 2.34
C TYR A 132 -9.16 -19.17 3.41
N LEU A 133 -8.95 -18.81 4.68
CA LEU A 133 -9.75 -19.33 5.80
C LEU A 133 -11.23 -18.90 5.73
N SER A 134 -11.52 -17.79 5.08
CA SER A 134 -12.91 -17.34 4.84
C SER A 134 -13.56 -18.01 3.62
N ASN A 135 -12.89 -19.00 3.00
CA ASN A 135 -13.29 -19.73 1.80
C ASN A 135 -13.70 -18.79 0.65
N ASN A 136 -13.06 -17.62 0.62
CA ASN A 136 -13.67 -16.47 -0.05
C ASN A 136 -13.28 -16.41 -1.52
N GLN A 137 -12.16 -16.99 -1.99
CA GLN A 137 -11.75 -17.05 -3.41
C GLN A 137 -10.66 -18.10 -3.70
N PRO A 138 -10.50 -18.61 -4.93
CA PRO A 138 -9.53 -19.66 -5.28
C PRO A 138 -8.07 -19.20 -5.52
N ASP A 139 -7.79 -17.88 -5.54
CA ASP A 139 -6.48 -17.33 -5.97
C ASP A 139 -5.51 -16.96 -4.83
N ASP A 140 -5.64 -17.56 -3.65
CA ASP A 140 -4.87 -17.17 -2.45
C ASP A 140 -3.36 -17.47 -2.58
N GLN A 141 -3.00 -18.51 -3.33
CA GLN A 141 -1.61 -18.83 -3.62
C GLN A 141 -0.90 -17.70 -4.39
N ARG A 142 -1.59 -17.05 -5.33
CA ARG A 142 -1.01 -15.92 -6.09
C ARG A 142 -0.68 -14.76 -5.16
N ARG A 143 -1.54 -14.49 -4.17
CA ARG A 143 -1.37 -13.39 -3.21
C ARG A 143 -0.25 -13.65 -2.24
N VAL A 144 -0.14 -14.88 -1.73
CA VAL A 144 1.01 -15.27 -0.90
C VAL A 144 2.31 -15.15 -1.68
N ARG A 145 2.34 -15.57 -2.96
CA ARG A 145 3.54 -15.40 -3.79
C ARG A 145 3.94 -13.93 -3.94
N LYS A 146 2.98 -13.02 -4.16
CA LYS A 146 3.27 -11.58 -4.20
C LYS A 146 3.88 -11.06 -2.90
N ALA A 147 3.37 -11.48 -1.75
CA ALA A 147 3.93 -11.12 -0.45
C ALA A 147 5.40 -11.60 -0.31
N ILE A 148 5.69 -12.84 -0.71
CA ILE A 148 7.04 -13.41 -0.72
C ILE A 148 7.94 -12.71 -1.75
N ASP A 149 7.40 -12.33 -2.90
CA ASP A 149 8.16 -11.65 -3.95
C ASP A 149 8.54 -10.22 -3.50
N LEU A 150 7.65 -9.53 -2.78
CA LEU A 150 7.91 -8.22 -2.19
C LEU A 150 9.03 -8.30 -1.14
N SER A 151 9.02 -9.32 -0.26
CA SER A 151 10.04 -9.47 0.79
C SER A 151 11.46 -9.66 0.24
N ARG A 152 11.62 -10.12 -1.01
CA ARG A 152 12.94 -10.21 -1.66
C ARG A 152 13.55 -8.85 -1.99
N SER A 153 12.78 -7.78 -1.88
CA SER A 153 13.26 -6.42 -2.10
C SER A 153 14.02 -5.87 -0.88
N MET A 154 13.97 -6.55 0.28
CA MET A 154 14.74 -6.17 1.47
C MET A 154 16.23 -6.33 1.22
N ARG A 155 17.02 -5.40 1.74
CA ARG A 155 18.49 -5.41 1.55
C ARG A 155 19.24 -5.93 2.77
N ASP A 156 18.81 -5.54 3.96
CA ASP A 156 19.58 -5.73 5.19
C ASP A 156 19.19 -7.00 5.96
N ASP A 157 18.13 -7.71 5.53
CA ASP A 157 17.61 -8.91 6.21
C ASP A 157 18.31 -10.23 5.81
N CYS A 158 19.24 -10.20 4.85
CA CYS A 158 19.91 -11.39 4.30
C CYS A 158 18.96 -12.50 3.79
N GLY A 159 17.75 -12.14 3.35
CA GLY A 159 16.69 -13.03 2.89
C GLY A 159 15.89 -13.71 4.02
N HIS A 160 16.07 -13.31 5.28
CA HIS A 160 15.43 -13.95 6.42
C HIS A 160 13.90 -13.95 6.33
N LEU A 161 13.28 -12.80 6.04
CA LEU A 161 11.83 -12.69 5.91
C LEU A 161 11.31 -13.55 4.76
N THR A 162 11.99 -13.51 3.61
CA THR A 162 11.62 -14.33 2.44
C THR A 162 11.61 -15.82 2.80
N LEU A 163 12.67 -16.29 3.47
CA LEU A 163 12.77 -17.68 3.90
C LEU A 163 11.66 -18.04 4.89
N GLU A 164 11.39 -17.17 5.86
CA GLU A 164 10.34 -17.39 6.86
C GLU A 164 8.96 -17.51 6.21
N LEU A 165 8.62 -16.60 5.29
CA LEU A 165 7.35 -16.63 4.57
C LEU A 165 7.24 -17.87 3.66
N GLN A 166 8.34 -18.30 3.02
CA GLN A 166 8.38 -19.54 2.23
C GLN A 166 8.12 -20.78 3.08
N ILE A 167 8.79 -20.91 4.24
CA ILE A 167 8.57 -22.03 5.16
C ILE A 167 7.13 -22.07 5.64
N LYS A 168 6.54 -20.91 5.96
CA LYS A 168 5.13 -20.81 6.36
C LYS A 168 4.18 -21.20 5.21
N TYR A 169 4.49 -20.77 3.99
CA TYR A 169 3.72 -21.11 2.79
C TYR A 169 3.77 -22.62 2.48
N GLU A 170 4.94 -23.25 2.56
CA GLU A 170 5.09 -24.70 2.35
C GLU A 170 4.28 -25.51 3.36
N LYS A 171 4.32 -25.12 4.64
CA LYS A 171 3.47 -25.74 5.68
C LYS A 171 1.99 -25.56 5.36
N TRP A 172 1.58 -24.36 4.95
CA TRP A 172 0.19 -24.11 4.56
C TRP A 172 -0.27 -24.98 3.39
N LEU A 173 0.57 -25.20 2.37
CA LEU A 173 0.26 -26.11 1.26
C LEU A 173 0.02 -27.56 1.74
N THR A 174 0.77 -28.04 2.74
CA THR A 174 0.55 -29.40 3.28
C THR A 174 -0.83 -29.53 3.94
N TYR A 175 -1.28 -28.54 4.71
CA TYR A 175 -2.63 -28.56 5.30
C TYR A 175 -3.75 -28.53 4.26
N SER A 176 -3.54 -27.87 3.13
CA SER A 176 -4.51 -27.83 2.04
C SER A 176 -4.69 -29.19 1.35
N MET A 177 -3.66 -30.05 1.31
CA MET A 177 -3.77 -31.37 0.65
C MET A 177 -4.44 -32.43 1.52
N ASP A 178 -4.40 -32.27 2.85
CA ASP A 178 -5.04 -33.19 3.80
C ASP A 178 -6.54 -32.89 4.04
N SER A 179 -7.07 -31.83 3.41
CA SER A 179 -8.44 -31.33 3.59
C SER A 179 -9.41 -31.72 2.46
N GLU A 180 -8.96 -32.52 1.48
CA GLU A 180 -9.76 -33.12 0.40
C GLU A 180 -10.16 -34.57 0.70
#